data_AF-A0A225WMP0-F1
#
_entry.id   AF-A0A225WMP0-F1
#
_cell.length_a   1.000
_cell.length_b   1.000
_cell.length_c   1.000
_cell.angle_alpha   90.00
_cell.angle_beta   90.00
_cell.angle_gamma   90.00
#
_symmetry.space_group_name_H-M   'P 1'
#
loop_
_entity.id
_entity.type
_entity.pdbx_description
1 polymer ?
#
loop_
_entity_poly.entity_id
_entity_poly.type
_entity_poly.pdbx_seq_one_letter_code
_entity_poly.pdbx_strand_id
1 'polypeptide(L)'
;MFEDRSKFLILHVRDNLKDVARESLDAIVAFMSVHRRAFWWFGHWVFIDLETGDPYSEELHRERKAECDKANKECDKANKEYKKLMDDRVDAGLEETILDEPGSWAIPAKSCHWILIHEPQVKDDSTRYTMNKQMELLDDQEPARVQWNTCASDEDRIKHLTESIR
;
A
#
# COMPACT_ATOMS: atom_id res chain seq x y z
N MET A 1 1.09 -11.42 5.79
CA MET A 1 0.52 -10.71 4.62
C MET A 1 1.51 -10.50 3.49
N PHE A 2 2.77 -10.15 3.76
CA PHE A 2 3.82 -10.11 2.72
C PHE A 2 4.42 -11.48 2.44
N GLU A 3 4.41 -12.36 3.44
CA GLU A 3 4.73 -13.78 3.27
C GLU A 3 3.89 -14.38 2.14
N ASP A 4 4.58 -15.07 1.24
CA ASP A 4 4.05 -15.73 0.04
C ASP A 4 3.55 -14.83 -1.10
N ARG A 5 3.61 -13.49 -0.99
CA ARG A 5 3.20 -12.61 -2.11
C ARG A 5 4.03 -12.77 -3.36
N SER A 6 5.32 -13.05 -3.21
CA SER A 6 6.17 -13.39 -4.35
C SER A 6 5.82 -14.75 -4.96
N LYS A 7 5.09 -15.60 -4.21
CA LYS A 7 4.71 -16.96 -4.61
C LYS A 7 3.36 -17.02 -5.33
N PHE A 8 2.43 -16.13 -5.00
CA PHE A 8 1.11 -16.05 -5.61
C PHE A 8 1.07 -14.95 -6.67
N LEU A 9 1.23 -15.38 -7.92
CA LEU A 9 1.21 -14.52 -9.10
C LEU A 9 -0.10 -14.71 -9.85
N ILE A 10 -0.65 -13.62 -10.39
CA ILE A 10 -1.93 -13.63 -11.11
C ILE A 10 -1.68 -13.62 -12.62
N LEU A 11 -0.62 -12.95 -13.07
CA LEU A 11 -0.33 -12.78 -14.49
C LEU A 11 0.64 -13.84 -15.02
N HIS A 12 1.55 -14.32 -14.15
CA HIS A 12 2.60 -15.26 -14.48
C HIS A 12 2.51 -16.55 -13.66
N VAL A 13 3.10 -17.63 -14.18
CA VAL A 13 3.31 -18.87 -13.44
C VAL A 13 4.71 -18.86 -12.84
N ARG A 14 4.84 -18.84 -11.51
CA ARG A 14 6.13 -18.72 -10.81
C ARG A 14 7.16 -19.78 -11.23
N ASP A 15 6.71 -21.01 -11.48
CA ASP A 15 7.60 -22.11 -11.88
C ASP A 15 8.18 -21.91 -13.30
N ASN A 16 7.56 -21.08 -14.12
CA ASN A 16 8.06 -20.72 -15.45
C ASN A 16 8.97 -19.49 -15.43
N LEU A 17 9.07 -18.79 -14.29
CA LEU A 17 9.93 -17.62 -14.17
C LEU A 17 11.40 -18.01 -14.10
N LYS A 18 12.25 -17.20 -14.75
CA LYS A 18 13.70 -17.24 -14.58
C LYS A 18 14.07 -16.86 -13.15
N ASP A 19 15.24 -17.30 -12.70
CA ASP A 19 15.72 -17.02 -11.35
C ASP A 19 15.78 -15.51 -11.06
N VAL A 20 16.23 -14.70 -12.03
CA VAL A 20 16.22 -13.23 -11.92
C VAL A 20 14.84 -12.66 -11.59
N ALA A 21 13.77 -13.21 -12.17
CA ALA A 21 12.42 -12.73 -11.92
C ALA A 21 11.92 -13.14 -10.53
N ARG A 22 12.24 -14.35 -10.08
CA ARG A 22 11.89 -14.83 -8.73
C ARG A 22 12.62 -14.03 -7.65
N GLU A 23 13.93 -13.82 -7.82
CA GLU A 23 14.76 -13.00 -6.93
C GLU A 23 14.28 -11.55 -6.89
N SER A 24 13.90 -11.00 -8.04
CA SER A 24 13.36 -9.64 -8.12
C SER A 24 12.05 -9.51 -7.36
N LEU A 25 11.12 -10.46 -7.54
CA LEU A 25 9.85 -10.50 -6.79
C LEU A 25 10.10 -10.58 -5.27
N ASP A 26 11.04 -11.43 -4.83
CA ASP A 26 11.37 -11.55 -3.41
C ASP A 26 11.97 -10.25 -2.86
N ALA A 27 12.86 -9.59 -3.64
CA ALA A 27 13.44 -8.30 -3.26
C ALA A 27 12.40 -7.16 -3.20
N ILE A 28 11.49 -7.11 -4.17
CA ILE A 28 10.39 -6.14 -4.23
C ILE A 28 9.47 -6.32 -3.02
N VAL A 29 9.05 -7.54 -2.73
CA VAL A 29 8.18 -7.84 -1.57
C VAL A 29 8.89 -7.55 -0.25
N ALA A 30 10.18 -7.85 -0.14
CA ALA A 30 10.97 -7.51 1.04
C ALA A 30 11.08 -5.99 1.25
N PHE A 31 11.34 -5.23 0.18
CA PHE A 31 11.36 -3.77 0.21
C PHE A 31 10.01 -3.21 0.69
N MET A 32 8.90 -3.69 0.13
CA MET A 32 7.56 -3.26 0.55
C MET A 32 7.29 -3.57 2.01
N SER A 33 7.68 -4.77 2.47
CA SER A 33 7.56 -5.13 3.87
C SER A 33 8.30 -4.14 4.76
N VAL A 34 9.54 -3.78 4.44
CA VAL A 34 10.35 -2.83 5.23
C VAL A 34 9.71 -1.45 5.27
N HIS A 35 9.19 -0.95 4.13
CA HIS A 35 8.69 0.42 4.01
C HIS A 35 7.17 0.58 4.17
N ARG A 36 6.44 -0.51 4.48
CA ARG A 36 4.97 -0.55 4.57
C ARG A 36 4.37 0.55 5.42
N ARG A 37 5.01 0.88 6.55
CA ARG A 37 4.50 1.90 7.49
C ARG A 37 4.55 3.29 6.89
N ALA A 38 5.67 3.65 6.26
CA ALA A 38 5.77 4.93 5.57
C ALA A 38 4.68 5.03 4.49
N PHE A 39 4.50 3.97 3.67
CA PHE A 39 3.48 3.95 2.62
C PHE A 39 2.05 4.04 3.17
N TRP A 40 1.78 3.40 4.30
CA TRP A 40 0.49 3.50 4.98
C TRP A 40 0.18 4.96 5.35
N TRP A 41 1.08 5.61 6.09
CA TRP A 41 0.91 6.98 6.55
C TRP A 41 0.86 8.02 5.43
N PHE A 42 1.63 7.83 4.36
CA PHE A 42 1.57 8.68 3.16
C PHE A 42 0.24 8.50 2.41
N GLY A 43 -0.19 7.24 2.25
CA GLY A 43 -1.39 6.88 1.50
C GLY A 43 -2.70 7.14 2.25
N HIS A 44 -2.69 7.28 3.58
CA HIS A 44 -3.90 7.26 4.39
C HIS A 44 -3.96 8.47 5.33
N TRP A 45 -4.45 9.60 4.80
CA TRP A 45 -4.67 10.79 5.60
C TRP A 45 -6.09 10.79 6.19
N VAL A 46 -6.19 11.02 7.50
CA VAL A 46 -7.46 11.18 8.21
C VAL A 46 -7.66 12.66 8.50
N PHE A 47 -8.80 13.20 8.08
CA PHE A 47 -9.18 14.56 8.46
C PHE A 47 -9.71 14.54 9.90
N ILE A 48 -9.11 15.35 10.76
CA ILE A 48 -9.58 15.58 12.13
C ILE A 48 -10.18 16.98 12.14
N ASP A 49 -11.47 17.07 12.45
CA ASP A 49 -12.16 18.34 12.61
C ASP A 49 -11.61 19.08 13.83
N LEU A 50 -11.22 20.33 13.62
CA LEU A 50 -10.69 21.22 14.65
C LEU A 50 -11.65 22.37 14.98
N GLU A 51 -12.81 22.46 14.31
CA GLU A 51 -13.78 23.55 14.52
C GLU A 51 -14.34 23.57 15.94
N THR A 52 -14.37 22.41 16.61
CA THR A 52 -14.79 22.26 18.01
C THR A 52 -13.81 22.90 19.01
N GLY A 53 -12.54 23.09 18.61
CA GLY A 53 -11.48 23.61 19.48
C GLY A 53 -11.25 22.76 20.74
N ASP A 54 -11.63 21.48 20.71
CA ASP A 54 -11.45 20.61 21.88
C ASP A 54 -9.98 20.16 21.98
N PRO A 55 -9.36 20.21 23.17
CA PRO A 55 -7.93 19.91 23.33
C PRO A 55 -7.52 18.53 22.85
N TYR A 56 -8.45 17.56 22.88
CA TYR A 56 -8.20 16.18 22.47
C TYR A 56 -8.04 16.05 20.95
N SER A 57 -8.93 16.66 20.17
CA SER A 57 -8.84 16.69 18.71
C SER A 57 -7.58 17.44 18.24
N GLU A 58 -7.20 18.52 18.92
CA GLU A 58 -5.96 19.26 18.63
C GLU A 58 -4.68 18.46 18.89
N GLU A 59 -4.63 17.72 20.01
CA GLU A 59 -3.51 16.84 20.35
C GLU A 59 -3.39 15.71 19.33
N LEU A 60 -4.49 15.01 19.05
CA LEU A 60 -4.53 13.92 18.08
C LEU A 60 -4.14 14.38 16.67
N HIS A 61 -4.60 15.55 16.24
CA HIS A 61 -4.21 16.14 14.96
C HIS A 61 -2.70 16.38 14.90
N ARG A 62 -2.12 16.95 15.96
CA ARG A 62 -0.69 17.26 16.03
C ARG A 62 0.16 15.99 15.95
N GLU A 63 -0.21 14.94 16.69
CA GLU A 63 0.49 13.65 16.65
C GLU A 63 0.42 13.02 15.26
N ARG A 64 -0.77 12.96 14.66
CA ARG A 64 -0.96 12.38 13.31
C ARG A 64 -0.22 13.19 12.24
N LYS A 65 -0.21 14.52 12.36
CA LYS A 65 0.54 15.40 11.46
C LYS A 65 2.05 15.16 11.55
N ALA A 66 2.59 15.01 12.76
CA ALA A 66 4.01 14.74 12.96
C ALA A 66 4.43 13.38 12.37
N GLU A 67 3.64 12.33 12.59
CA GLU A 67 3.89 11.01 12.00
C GLU A 67 3.78 11.04 10.48
N CYS A 68 2.80 11.76 9.92
CA CYS A 68 2.67 11.92 8.47
C CYS A 68 3.86 12.69 7.88
N ASP A 69 4.33 13.77 8.50
CA ASP A 69 5.49 14.52 8.00
C ASP A 69 6.77 13.68 8.03
N LYS A 70 6.91 12.81 9.05
CA LYS A 70 8.00 11.84 9.11
C LYS A 70 7.87 10.79 8.00
N ALA A 71 6.68 10.21 7.84
CA ALA A 71 6.39 9.23 6.81
C ALA A 71 6.58 9.78 5.40
N ASN A 72 6.23 11.05 5.14
CA ASN A 72 6.44 11.71 3.85
C ASN A 72 7.94 11.71 3.48
N LYS A 73 8.81 12.08 4.42
CA LYS A 73 10.27 12.06 4.20
C LYS A 73 10.80 10.65 3.97
N GLU A 74 10.29 9.68 4.72
CA GLU A 74 10.65 8.26 4.56
C GLU A 74 10.15 7.70 3.23
N CYS A 75 8.94 8.06 2.79
CA CYS A 75 8.36 7.70 1.51
C CYS A 75 9.13 8.29 0.34
N ASP A 76 9.53 9.57 0.40
CA ASP A 76 10.34 10.19 -0.65
C ASP A 76 11.68 9.47 -0.83
N LYS A 77 12.29 9.06 0.29
CA LYS A 77 13.52 8.27 0.28
C LYS A 77 13.25 6.86 -0.28
N ALA A 78 12.24 6.18 0.22
CA ALA A 78 11.85 4.84 -0.23
C ALA A 78 11.47 4.83 -1.72
N ASN A 79 10.79 5.86 -2.23
CA ASN A 79 10.48 6.01 -3.65
C ASN A 79 11.73 6.02 -4.52
N LYS A 80 12.78 6.74 -4.10
CA LYS A 80 14.06 6.79 -4.82
C LYS A 80 14.79 5.45 -4.78
N GLU A 81 14.82 4.80 -3.61
CA GLU A 81 15.43 3.48 -3.43
C GLU A 81 14.68 2.39 -4.22
N TYR A 82 13.34 2.46 -4.22
CA TYR A 82 12.48 1.55 -4.97
C TYR A 82 12.68 1.72 -6.47
N LYS A 83 12.66 2.95 -6.97
CA LYS A 83 12.92 3.23 -8.39
C LYS A 83 14.28 2.67 -8.81
N LYS A 84 15.32 2.91 -8.01
CA LYS A 84 16.64 2.35 -8.28
C LYS A 84 16.63 0.82 -8.28
N LEU A 85 16.00 0.19 -7.29
CA LEU A 85 15.85 -1.27 -7.26
C LEU A 85 15.21 -1.79 -8.54
N MET A 86 14.16 -1.15 -9.01
CA MET A 86 13.42 -1.53 -10.21
C MET A 86 14.28 -1.38 -11.46
N ASP A 87 14.94 -0.23 -11.62
CA ASP A 87 15.88 0.04 -12.72
C ASP A 87 17.00 -1.03 -12.74
N ASP A 88 17.62 -1.31 -11.59
CA ASP A 88 18.68 -2.34 -11.45
C ASP A 88 18.19 -3.75 -11.85
N ARG A 89 16.91 -4.07 -11.59
CA ARG A 89 16.33 -5.38 -11.98
C ARG A 89 16.01 -5.46 -13.46
N VAL A 90 15.48 -4.38 -14.05
CA VAL A 90 15.23 -4.31 -15.49
C VAL A 90 16.54 -4.43 -16.26
N ASP A 91 17.60 -3.74 -15.82
CA ASP A 91 18.95 -3.85 -16.41
C ASP A 91 19.53 -5.28 -16.30
N ALA A 92 19.18 -6.01 -15.23
CA ALA A 92 19.52 -7.42 -15.06
C ALA A 92 18.67 -8.40 -15.90
N GLY A 93 17.72 -7.89 -16.69
CA GLY A 93 16.88 -8.67 -17.58
C GLY A 93 15.54 -9.10 -16.98
N LEU A 94 15.03 -8.40 -15.97
CA LEU A 94 13.65 -8.55 -15.51
C LEU A 94 12.68 -8.12 -16.61
N GLU A 95 11.71 -8.97 -16.92
CA GLU A 95 10.63 -8.61 -17.83
C GLU A 95 9.69 -7.60 -17.15
N GLU A 96 9.40 -6.49 -17.82
CA GLU A 96 8.58 -5.41 -17.24
C GLU A 96 7.16 -5.88 -16.84
N THR A 97 6.63 -6.90 -17.51
CA THR A 97 5.33 -7.53 -17.19
C THR A 97 5.27 -8.07 -15.76
N ILE A 98 6.40 -8.45 -15.16
CA ILE A 98 6.48 -8.90 -13.76
C ILE A 98 6.15 -7.77 -12.77
N LEU A 99 6.32 -6.53 -13.19
CA LEU A 99 6.01 -5.34 -12.39
C LEU A 99 4.52 -5.03 -12.35
N ASP A 100 3.76 -5.56 -13.32
CA ASP A 100 2.31 -5.45 -13.37
C ASP A 100 1.63 -6.46 -12.41
N GLU A 101 2.39 -7.41 -11.85
CA GLU A 101 1.86 -8.35 -10.87
C GLU A 101 1.25 -7.59 -9.68
N PRO A 102 0.06 -7.96 -9.21
CA PRO A 102 -0.57 -7.29 -8.07
C PRO A 102 0.25 -7.37 -6.76
N GLY A 103 1.22 -8.30 -6.69
CA GLY A 103 2.22 -8.37 -5.62
C GLY A 103 3.32 -7.31 -5.70
N SER A 104 3.53 -6.70 -6.87
CA SER A 104 4.52 -5.68 -7.20
C SER A 104 3.84 -4.30 -7.21
N TRP A 105 3.71 -3.65 -6.07
CA TRP A 105 3.07 -2.33 -5.97
C TRP A 105 3.84 -1.20 -6.66
N ALA A 106 3.08 -0.27 -7.24
CA ALA A 106 3.49 1.11 -7.44
C ALA A 106 3.09 1.94 -6.21
N ILE A 107 4.01 2.78 -5.72
CA ILE A 107 3.73 3.66 -4.57
C ILE A 107 2.73 4.72 -5.04
N PRO A 108 1.53 4.84 -4.43
CA PRO A 108 0.53 5.81 -4.87
C PRO A 108 1.10 7.22 -4.86
N ALA A 109 0.87 8.00 -5.92
CA ALA A 109 1.35 9.38 -5.99
C ALA A 109 0.51 10.37 -5.17
N LYS A 110 -0.66 9.93 -4.67
CA LYS A 110 -1.63 10.77 -3.95
C LYS A 110 -2.09 10.06 -2.68
N SER A 111 -2.32 10.86 -1.63
CA SER A 111 -2.98 10.38 -0.42
C SER A 111 -4.45 10.03 -0.69
N CYS A 112 -4.87 8.86 -0.23
CA CYS A 112 -6.28 8.53 -0.07
C CYS A 112 -6.76 9.19 1.22
N HIS A 113 -7.83 9.99 1.09
CA HIS A 113 -8.51 10.58 2.24
C HIS A 113 -9.45 9.53 2.80
N TRP A 114 -9.28 9.18 4.08
CA TRP A 114 -10.15 8.22 4.74
C TRP A 114 -11.21 8.93 5.56
N ILE A 115 -12.44 8.52 5.32
CA ILE A 115 -13.57 8.82 6.20
C ILE A 115 -13.54 7.75 7.28
N LEU A 116 -13.44 8.18 8.54
CA LEU A 116 -13.52 7.30 9.70
C LEU A 116 -14.84 6.53 9.69
N ILE A 117 -14.87 5.41 10.41
CA ILE A 117 -15.99 4.46 10.42
C ILE A 117 -17.34 5.20 10.53
N HIS A 118 -18.17 5.06 9.48
CA HIS A 118 -19.47 5.73 9.41
C HIS A 118 -20.46 5.13 10.42
N GLU A 119 -21.45 5.92 10.86
CA GLU A 119 -22.42 5.63 11.93
C GLU A 119 -23.07 4.23 12.02
N PRO A 120 -23.23 3.41 10.95
CA PRO A 120 -23.81 2.07 11.08
C PRO A 120 -22.91 1.03 11.76
N GLN A 121 -21.59 1.24 11.82
CA GLN A 121 -20.65 0.27 12.37
C GLN A 121 -20.48 0.49 13.88
N VAL A 122 -21.49 0.07 14.64
CA VAL A 122 -21.43 -0.06 16.10
C VAL A 122 -20.83 -1.41 16.49
N LYS A 123 -20.29 -1.51 17.70
CA LYS A 123 -19.88 -2.80 18.30
C LYS A 123 -21.09 -3.73 18.44
N ASP A 124 -20.83 -5.00 18.75
CA ASP A 124 -21.87 -6.00 19.03
C ASP A 124 -22.83 -5.58 20.16
N ASP A 125 -22.36 -4.74 21.09
CA ASP A 125 -23.15 -4.15 22.18
C ASP A 125 -23.91 -2.87 21.79
N SER A 126 -23.95 -2.54 20.49
CA SER A 126 -24.53 -1.31 19.92
C SER A 126 -23.87 -0.01 20.37
N THR A 127 -22.72 -0.05 21.05
CA THR A 127 -21.94 1.16 21.38
C THR A 127 -21.03 1.59 20.24
N ARG A 128 -20.80 2.90 20.14
CA ARG A 128 -19.87 3.48 19.15
C ARG A 128 -18.41 3.19 19.55
N TYR A 129 -17.55 3.00 18.56
CA TYR A 129 -16.11 3.01 18.79
C TYR A 129 -15.63 4.42 19.16
N THR A 130 -14.77 4.52 20.16
CA THR A 130 -14.06 5.77 20.45
C THR A 130 -13.14 6.12 19.28
N MET A 131 -12.81 7.40 19.11
CA MET A 131 -11.89 7.85 18.06
C MET A 131 -10.57 7.08 18.11
N ASN A 132 -9.94 6.98 19.28
CA ASN A 132 -8.73 6.17 19.47
C ASN A 132 -8.91 4.71 19.00
N LYS A 133 -10.05 4.08 19.32
CA LYS A 133 -10.25 2.69 18.90
C LYS A 133 -10.47 2.54 17.40
N GLN A 134 -11.14 3.51 16.76
CA GLN A 134 -11.26 3.53 15.31
C GLN A 134 -9.89 3.70 14.64
N MET A 135 -9.02 4.54 15.22
CA MET A 135 -7.65 4.75 14.73
C MET A 135 -6.78 3.51 14.91
N GLU A 136 -6.83 2.82 16.06
CA GLU A 136 -6.14 1.55 16.26
C GLU A 136 -6.60 0.49 15.24
N LEU A 137 -7.91 0.33 15.05
CA LEU A 137 -8.45 -0.63 14.08
C LEU A 137 -8.07 -0.28 12.64
N LEU A 138 -7.96 1.01 12.33
CA LEU A 138 -7.50 1.50 11.04
C LEU A 138 -6.02 1.14 10.85
N ASP A 139 -5.16 1.47 11.81
CA ASP A 139 -3.72 1.18 11.76
C ASP A 139 -3.43 -0.34 11.76
N ASP A 140 -4.25 -1.16 12.42
CA ASP A 140 -4.14 -2.64 12.36
C ASP A 140 -4.45 -3.19 10.95
N GLN A 141 -5.22 -2.45 10.13
CA GLN A 141 -5.50 -2.81 8.74
C GLN A 141 -4.42 -2.35 7.76
N GLU A 142 -3.31 -1.78 8.26
CA GLU A 142 -2.15 -1.25 7.53
C GLU A 142 -1.72 -2.06 6.29
N PRO A 143 -1.66 -3.41 6.32
CA PRO A 143 -1.16 -4.14 5.17
C PRO A 143 -2.27 -4.54 4.17
N ALA A 144 -3.54 -4.64 4.59
CA ALA A 144 -4.62 -5.25 3.81
C ALA A 144 -5.13 -4.36 2.67
N ARG A 145 -5.00 -3.05 2.83
CA ARG A 145 -5.67 -2.06 1.96
C ARG A 145 -4.76 -1.37 0.96
N VAL A 146 -3.45 -1.58 1.02
CA VAL A 146 -2.46 -1.10 0.03
C VAL A 146 -2.53 -1.92 -1.28
N GLN A 147 -3.67 -2.58 -1.54
CA GLN A 147 -3.78 -3.72 -2.46
C GLN A 147 -4.10 -3.36 -3.93
N TRP A 148 -3.99 -2.10 -4.34
CA TRP A 148 -4.49 -1.70 -5.66
C TRP A 148 -3.41 -0.96 -6.46
N ASN A 149 -2.73 -1.70 -7.35
CA ASN A 149 -2.16 -1.08 -8.55
C ASN A 149 -3.34 -0.59 -9.40
N THR A 150 -3.41 0.71 -9.65
CA THR A 150 -4.34 1.26 -10.64
C THR A 150 -3.72 1.06 -12.03
N CYS A 151 -4.14 0.04 -12.77
CA CYS A 151 -3.96 0.02 -14.22
C CYS A 151 -4.73 1.21 -14.83
N ALA A 152 -4.20 1.84 -15.87
CA ALA A 152 -4.82 2.99 -16.51
C ALA A 152 -6.14 2.66 -17.22
N SER A 153 -6.34 1.39 -17.59
CA SER A 153 -7.56 0.85 -18.20
C SER A 153 -7.70 -0.65 -17.92
N ASP A 154 -8.90 -1.19 -18.11
CA ASP A 154 -9.13 -2.64 -18.08
C ASP A 154 -8.43 -3.34 -19.26
N GLU A 155 -8.29 -2.67 -20.42
CA GLU A 155 -7.52 -3.22 -21.55
C GLU A 155 -6.04 -3.40 -21.22
N ASP A 156 -5.40 -2.41 -20.56
CA ASP A 156 -4.01 -2.53 -20.13
C ASP A 156 -3.82 -3.66 -19.11
N ARG A 157 -4.83 -3.86 -18.25
CA ARG A 157 -4.82 -4.88 -17.20
C ARG A 157 -4.85 -6.31 -17.76
N ILE A 158 -5.39 -6.55 -18.95
CA ILE A 158 -5.53 -7.90 -19.54
C ILE A 158 -4.63 -8.14 -20.76
N LYS A 159 -3.85 -7.13 -21.18
CA LYS A 159 -3.02 -7.16 -22.40
C LYS A 159 -1.93 -8.25 -22.41
N HIS A 160 -1.47 -8.69 -21.24
CA HIS A 160 -0.47 -9.76 -21.13
C HIS A 160 -1.13 -11.15 -20.94
N LEU A 161 -2.44 -11.22 -20.68
CA LEU A 161 -3.16 -12.50 -20.57
C LEU A 161 -3.35 -13.15 -21.95
N THR A 162 -3.33 -14.47 -21.99
CA THR A 162 -3.61 -15.23 -23.22
C THR A 162 -5.08 -15.12 -23.62
N GLU A 163 -5.38 -15.28 -24.91
CA GLU A 163 -6.74 -15.16 -25.47
C GLU A 163 -7.76 -16.13 -24.86
N SER A 164 -7.30 -17.24 -24.27
CA SER A 164 -8.12 -18.19 -23.54
C SER A 164 -8.55 -17.74 -22.14
N ILE A 165 -7.92 -16.69 -21.59
CA ILE A 165 -8.13 -16.17 -20.23
C ILE A 165 -8.73 -14.75 -20.26
N ARG A 166 -8.66 -14.05 -21.41
CA ARG A 166 -9.37 -12.80 -21.66
C ARG A 166 -10.86 -13.03 -21.89
#